data_AF-A0A839K100-F1
#
_entry.id   AF-A0A839K100-F1
#
_cell.length_a   1.000
_cell.length_b   1.000
_cell.length_c   1.000
_cell.angle_alpha   90.00
_cell.angle_beta   90.00
_cell.angle_gamma   90.00
#
_symmetry.space_group_name_H-M   'P 1'
#
loop_
_entity.id
_entity.type
_entity.pdbx_description
1 polymer ?
#
loop_
_entity_poly.entity_id
_entity_poly.type
_entity_poly.pdbx_seq_one_letter_code
_entity_poly.pdbx_strand_id
1 'polypeptide(L)'
;MKSKKRLFLIIFICFLLFTLDVLVCAYIIPPGKQYNYESQYLKENKTDFIDINGCKIHYLQKGEGEPLILIHGGAAWLYSFRNNIDEHKISGHRLIIKEISIGA
;
A
#
# COMPACT_ATOMS: atom_id res chain seq x y z
N MET A 1 -1.79 11.99 52.82
CA MET A 1 -2.67 11.72 51.65
C MET A 1 -2.50 12.73 50.49
N LYS A 2 -2.32 14.04 50.75
CA LYS A 2 -2.10 15.07 49.70
C LYS A 2 -0.80 14.89 48.87
N SER A 3 0.30 14.44 49.47
CA SER A 3 1.60 14.26 48.78
C SER A 3 1.58 13.13 47.75
N LYS A 4 0.94 11.99 48.06
CA LYS A 4 0.79 10.85 47.14
C LYS A 4 -0.04 11.20 45.90
N LYS A 5 -1.10 12.02 46.06
CA LYS A 5 -1.92 12.52 44.93
C LYS A 5 -1.14 13.47 44.02
N ARG A 6 -0.30 14.35 44.60
CA ARG A 6 0.59 15.24 43.84
C ARG A 6 1.64 14.45 43.05
N LEU A 7 2.23 13.44 43.67
CA LEU A 7 3.18 12.54 42.99
C LEU A 7 2.53 11.80 41.81
N PHE A 8 1.33 11.26 42.02
CA PHE A 8 0.58 10.59 40.95
C PHE A 8 0.23 11.53 39.79
N LEU A 9 -0.18 12.76 40.09
CA LEU A 9 -0.46 13.78 39.08
C LEU A 9 0.79 14.14 38.26
N ILE A 10 1.94 14.29 38.92
CA ILE A 10 3.20 14.58 38.23
C ILE A 10 3.58 13.43 37.29
N ILE A 11 3.49 12.18 37.75
CA ILE A 11 3.79 11.00 36.92
C ILE A 11 2.86 10.95 35.69
N PHE A 12 1.57 11.23 35.88
CA PHE A 12 0.60 11.24 34.80
C PHE A 12 0.88 12.34 33.76
N ILE A 13 1.24 13.54 34.22
CA ILE A 13 1.65 14.65 33.33
C ILE A 13 2.93 14.29 32.58
N CYS A 14 3.94 13.71 33.25
CA CYS A 14 5.16 13.25 32.60
C CYS A 14 4.88 12.19 31.53
N PHE A 15 3.97 11.26 31.81
CA PHE A 15 3.56 10.24 30.84
C PHE A 15 2.86 10.85 29.61
N LEU A 16 1.97 11.83 29.82
CA LEU A 16 1.32 12.58 28.75
C LEU A 16 2.31 13.38 27.90
N LEU A 17 3.28 14.03 28.53
CA LEU A 17 4.32 14.77 27.82
C LEU A 17 5.22 13.83 27.02
N PHE A 18 5.59 12.68 27.58
CA PHE A 18 6.38 11.66 26.88
C PHE A 18 5.63 11.07 25.67
N THR A 19 4.35 10.76 25.82
CA THR A 19 3.53 10.27 24.71
C THR A 19 3.37 11.33 23.61
N LEU A 20 3.17 12.60 23.98
CA LEU A 20 3.11 13.69 23.02
C LEU A 20 4.43 13.83 22.25
N ASP A 21 5.56 13.75 22.93
CA ASP A 21 6.90 13.83 22.33
C ASP A 21 7.16 12.70 21.32
N VAL A 22 6.77 11.46 21.66
CA VAL A 22 6.84 10.30 20.74
C VAL A 22 6.01 10.54 19.48
N LEU A 23 4.80 11.07 19.61
CA LEU A 23 3.92 11.36 18.46
C LEU A 23 4.50 12.46 17.58
N VAL A 24 5.06 13.52 18.19
CA VAL A 24 5.74 14.60 17.46
C VAL A 24 6.97 14.05 16.71
N CYS A 25 7.78 13.23 17.37
CA CYS A 25 8.91 12.56 16.71
C CYS A 25 8.46 11.68 15.55
N ALA A 26 7.39 10.89 15.71
CA ALA A 26 6.85 10.06 14.64
C ALA A 26 6.29 10.86 13.46
N TYR A 27 5.77 12.06 13.72
CA TYR A 27 5.28 12.96 12.68
C TYR A 27 6.42 13.71 11.97
N ILE A 28 7.43 14.16 12.71
CA ILE A 28 8.57 14.93 12.17
C ILE A 28 9.59 14.03 11.49
N ILE A 29 9.76 12.78 11.92
CA ILE A 29 10.63 11.80 11.29
C ILE A 29 9.78 11.07 10.25
N PRO A 30 9.77 11.51 8.97
CA PRO A 30 9.10 10.76 7.93
C PRO A 30 9.69 9.35 7.88
N PRO A 31 8.88 8.32 7.53
CA PRO A 31 9.41 6.97 7.33
C PRO A 31 10.62 7.07 6.39
N GLY A 32 11.80 6.70 6.93
CA GLY A 32 13.08 6.96 6.28
C GLY A 32 13.14 6.26 4.93
N LYS A 33 13.39 7.04 3.87
CA LYS A 33 13.50 6.66 2.45
C LYS A 33 12.40 5.72 1.93
N GLN A 34 11.79 6.10 0.81
CA GLN A 34 11.05 5.17 -0.04
C GLN A 34 12.04 4.07 -0.47
N TYR A 35 12.05 2.95 0.24
CA TYR A 35 12.73 1.76 -0.24
C TYR A 35 11.97 1.33 -1.50
N ASN A 36 12.69 0.95 -2.56
CA ASN A 36 12.12 0.20 -3.67
C ASN A 36 11.70 -1.17 -3.13
N TYR A 37 10.62 -1.19 -2.35
CA TYR A 37 10.02 -2.38 -1.80
C TYR A 37 9.21 -3.02 -2.93
N GLU A 38 9.79 -4.07 -3.48
CA GLU A 38 9.11 -4.90 -4.45
C GLU A 38 8.63 -6.17 -3.74
N SER A 39 7.30 -6.33 -3.66
CA SER A 39 6.70 -7.54 -3.09
C SER A 39 7.11 -8.77 -3.91
N GLN A 40 7.13 -9.96 -3.29
CA GLN A 40 7.39 -11.20 -4.01
C GLN A 40 6.44 -11.39 -5.20
N TYR A 41 5.19 -10.94 -5.06
CA TYR A 41 4.22 -10.99 -6.14
C TYR A 41 4.65 -10.17 -7.37
N LEU A 42 5.21 -8.98 -7.17
CA LEU A 42 5.71 -8.15 -8.28
C LEU A 42 7.00 -8.71 -8.89
N LYS A 43 7.84 -9.37 -8.09
CA LYS A 43 9.04 -10.06 -8.60
C LYS A 43 8.69 -11.22 -9.52
N GLU A 44 7.63 -11.95 -9.19
CA GLU A 44 7.17 -13.12 -9.94
C GLU A 44 6.29 -12.74 -11.14
N ASN A 45 5.70 -11.54 -11.14
CA ASN A 45 4.78 -11.10 -12.19
C ASN A 45 5.28 -9.81 -12.85
N LYS A 46 5.54 -9.88 -14.16
CA LYS A 46 5.94 -8.70 -14.92
C LYS A 46 4.82 -7.66 -14.93
N THR A 47 5.13 -6.48 -14.40
CA THR A 47 4.25 -5.31 -14.38
C THR A 47 4.88 -4.17 -15.14
N ASP A 48 4.06 -3.21 -15.57
CA ASP A 48 4.51 -2.02 -16.28
C ASP A 48 3.59 -0.83 -15.96
N PHE A 49 3.97 0.36 -16.42
CA PHE A 49 3.19 1.58 -16.28
C PHE A 49 2.86 2.18 -17.63
N ILE A 50 1.64 2.69 -17.76
CA ILE A 50 1.21 3.48 -18.92
C ILE A 50 0.70 4.84 -18.47
N ASP A 51 1.10 5.90 -19.16
CA ASP A 51 0.56 7.25 -18.94
C ASP A 51 -0.62 7.47 -19.88
N ILE A 52 -1.79 7.80 -19.32
CA ILE A 52 -2.98 8.16 -20.08
C ILE A 52 -3.54 9.45 -19.50
N ASN A 53 -3.51 10.53 -20.29
CA ASN A 53 -4.02 11.85 -19.91
C ASN A 53 -3.41 12.39 -18.59
N GLY A 54 -2.13 12.13 -18.33
CA GLY A 54 -1.46 12.53 -17.09
C GLY A 54 -1.76 11.64 -15.89
N CYS A 55 -2.53 10.56 -16.09
CA CYS A 55 -2.71 9.51 -15.09
C CYS A 55 -1.73 8.37 -15.36
N LYS A 56 -0.78 8.17 -14.45
CA LYS A 56 0.11 7.01 -14.47
C LYS A 56 -0.62 5.78 -13.94
N ILE A 57 -0.86 4.82 -14.82
CA ILE A 57 -1.60 3.59 -14.52
C ILE A 57 -0.60 2.44 -14.40
N HIS A 58 -0.63 1.75 -13.26
CA HIS A 58 0.13 0.52 -13.05
C HIS A 58 -0.68 -0.66 -13.57
N TYR A 59 -0.06 -1.56 -14.33
CA TYR A 59 -0.77 -2.72 -14.85
C TYR A 59 0.08 -3.99 -14.92
N LEU A 60 -0.62 -5.13 -14.90
CA LEU A 60 -0.07 -6.45 -15.14
C LEU A 60 -0.73 -7.04 -16.39
N GLN A 61 0.09 -7.56 -17.31
CA GLN A 61 -0.41 -8.28 -18.49
C GLN A 61 -0.04 -9.75 -18.43
N LYS A 62 -1.00 -10.65 -18.65
CA LYS A 62 -0.76 -12.10 -18.68
C LYS A 62 -1.65 -12.82 -19.70
N GLY A 63 -1.11 -13.85 -20.34
CA GLY A 63 -1.80 -14.64 -21.37
C GLY A 63 -1.76 -14.02 -22.77
N GLU A 64 -2.28 -14.78 -23.73
CA GLU A 64 -2.37 -14.43 -25.15
C GLU A 64 -3.77 -14.80 -25.64
N GLY A 65 -4.47 -13.85 -26.28
CA GLY A 65 -5.84 -14.05 -26.76
C GLY A 65 -6.71 -12.80 -26.61
N GLU A 66 -8.03 -12.99 -26.53
CA GLU A 66 -9.01 -11.91 -26.47
C GLU A 66 -8.82 -11.03 -25.23
N PRO A 67 -8.84 -9.70 -25.35
CA PRO A 67 -8.54 -8.82 -24.24
C PRO A 67 -9.63 -8.87 -23.17
N LEU A 68 -9.24 -9.14 -21.94
CA LEU A 68 -10.10 -9.05 -20.76
C LEU A 68 -9.46 -8.10 -19.74
N ILE A 69 -10.14 -6.99 -19.46
CA ILE A 69 -9.65 -5.96 -18.54
C ILE A 69 -10.25 -6.20 -17.15
N LEU A 70 -9.39 -6.37 -16.15
CA LEU A 70 -9.79 -6.47 -14.74
C LEU A 70 -9.51 -5.15 -14.04
N ILE A 71 -10.56 -4.57 -13.46
CA ILE A 71 -10.51 -3.31 -12.72
C ILE A 71 -10.94 -3.62 -11.28
N HIS A 72 -10.09 -3.27 -10.32
CA HIS A 72 -10.41 -3.47 -8.91
C HIS A 72 -11.36 -2.38 -8.37
N GLY A 73 -12.04 -2.65 -7.26
CA GLY A 73 -12.81 -1.66 -6.49
C GLY A 73 -11.93 -0.84 -5.52
N GLY A 74 -12.55 -0.06 -4.63
CA GLY A 74 -11.80 0.71 -3.61
C GLY A 74 -10.99 -0.20 -2.68
N ALA A 75 -9.84 0.31 -2.20
CA ALA A 75 -8.92 -0.39 -1.28
C ALA A 75 -8.39 -1.76 -1.78
N ALA A 76 -8.19 -1.89 -3.10
CA ALA A 76 -7.64 -3.08 -3.74
C ALA A 76 -6.51 -2.70 -4.73
N TRP A 77 -5.73 -3.69 -5.16
CA TRP A 77 -4.58 -3.53 -6.06
C TRP A 77 -4.38 -4.81 -6.89
N LEU A 78 -3.33 -4.89 -7.73
CA LEU A 78 -3.08 -6.04 -8.63
C LEU A 78 -3.15 -7.40 -7.91
N TYR A 79 -2.59 -7.50 -6.70
CA TYR A 79 -2.59 -8.71 -5.88
C TYR A 79 -3.98 -9.24 -5.53
N SER A 80 -5.01 -8.38 -5.53
CA SER A 80 -6.39 -8.78 -5.27
C SER A 80 -6.89 -9.81 -6.27
N PHE A 81 -6.33 -9.81 -7.49
CA PHE A 81 -6.67 -10.74 -8.55
C PHE A 81 -5.79 -12.00 -8.59
N ARG A 82 -4.82 -12.19 -7.67
CA ARG A 82 -3.88 -13.33 -7.73
C ARG A 82 -4.54 -14.71 -7.93
N ASN A 83 -5.73 -14.92 -7.36
CA ASN A 83 -6.48 -16.17 -7.47
C ASN A 83 -7.29 -16.27 -8.79
N ASN A 84 -7.52 -15.14 -9.44
CA ASN A 84 -8.13 -15.05 -10.77
C ASN A 84 -7.10 -15.27 -11.88
N ILE A 85 -5.81 -15.02 -11.60
CA ILE A 85 -4.73 -14.97 -12.60
C ILE A 85 -4.00 -16.33 -12.77
N ASP A 86 -4.66 -17.43 -12.44
CA ASP A 86 -4.10 -18.77 -12.60
C ASP A 86 -3.91 -19.08 -14.09
N GLU A 87 -2.69 -19.46 -14.49
CA GLU A 87 -2.28 -19.65 -15.90
C GLU A 87 -3.19 -20.61 -16.66
N HIS A 88 -3.75 -21.60 -15.96
CA HIS A 88 -4.65 -22.60 -16.54
C HIS A 88 -6.06 -22.06 -16.83
N LYS A 89 -6.48 -20.95 -16.19
CA LYS A 89 -7.83 -20.37 -16.31
C LYS A 89 -7.92 -19.26 -17.35
N ILE A 90 -6.79 -18.79 -17.87
CA ILE A 90 -6.70 -17.65 -18.79
C ILE A 90 -6.45 -18.11 -20.23
N SER A 91 -6.36 -19.43 -20.49
CA SER A 91 -6.10 -19.95 -21.83
C SER A 91 -7.11 -19.39 -22.84
N GLY A 92 -6.64 -18.51 -23.73
CA GLY A 92 -7.44 -17.82 -24.74
C GLY A 92 -7.75 -16.34 -24.49
N HIS A 93 -7.30 -15.75 -23.37
CA HIS A 93 -7.47 -14.31 -23.10
C HIS A 93 -6.14 -13.62 -22.77
N ARG A 94 -6.03 -12.35 -23.14
CA ARG A 94 -4.99 -11.43 -22.66
C ARG A 94 -5.57 -10.63 -21.50
N LEU A 95 -5.16 -10.94 -20.27
CA LEU A 95 -5.55 -10.16 -19.11
C LEU A 95 -4.74 -8.88 -19.02
N ILE A 96 -5.43 -7.76 -18.84
CA ILE A 96 -4.83 -6.48 -18.43
C ILE A 96 -5.46 -6.09 -17.11
N ILE A 97 -4.65 -6.07 -16.06
CA ILE A 97 -5.11 -5.80 -14.70
C ILE A 97 -4.65 -4.41 -14.34
N LYS A 98 -5.59 -3.54 -14.01
CA LYS A 98 -5.35 -2.13 -13.80
C LYS A 98 -5.32 -1.81 -12.32
N GLU A 99 -4.27 -1.12 -11.89
CA GLU A 99 -4.19 -0.39 -10.64
C GLU A 99 -4.08 1.11 -10.94
N ILE A 100 -5.06 1.89 -10.46
CA ILE A 100 -4.94 3.35 -10.49
C ILE A 100 -4.02 3.72 -9.33
N SER A 101 -2.74 3.89 -9.64
CA SER A 101 -1.81 4.51 -8.71
C SER A 101 -2.15 6.00 -8.68
N ILE A 102 -2.92 6.42 -7.68
CA ILE A 102 -3.01 7.83 -7.33
C ILE A 102 -1.68 8.13 -6.63
N GLY A 103 -0.71 8.61 -7.40
CA GLY A 103 0.56 9.05 -6.86
C GLY A 103 0.34 10.08 -5.75
N ALA A 104 0.91 9.80 -4.58
CA ALA A 104 1.38 10.81 -3.67
C ALA A 104 2.85 11.11 -3.99
#